data_AF-A0A6B4JMQ6-F1
#
_entry.id   AF-A0A6B4JMQ6-F1
#
_cell.length_a   1.000
_cell.length_b   1.000
_cell.length_c   1.000
_cell.angle_alpha   90.00
_cell.angle_beta   90.00
_cell.angle_gamma   90.00
#
_symmetry.space_group_name_H-M   'P 1'
#
loop_
_entity.id
_entity.type
_entity.pdbx_description
1 polymer ?
#
loop_
_entity_poly.entity_id
_entity_poly.type
_entity_poly.pdbx_seq_one_letter_code
_entity_poly.pdbx_strand_id
1 'polypeptide(L)'
;MKTVKQVSDLTGISVRALHYYDEIGLLKPSEITEAGYRLYDDEALKILQQILFFKELDIPLKDVKEIMLSPYFDKMQALKNQKKLLLLKRKRLNGLIGLINKTLKGESTMNFKEFDMSEYFNVLEEFKKQQEDKAIKMYGSIDKYNEVIESCRANEDKIAKMAVKQYGSIEKYAKAVKNNLNSGVLNLSEQYDEFKKDCLEDKNPKLKELYKKLTLDLSKDPYSKEIQQIAEEITNTAKKDYEVFSMDNGADYWYYIVKIYLLYPEWIEKVDKKYGEGASKFIGEALKIHLEDKKPKIEKLYENLTSNLSKDPYSTEIQQIVEEVVNETERQNKALKVDGGENYWDYKAELFLTDSIWIEAIDKKYENGASKFIGEAIKFYSENNKL
;
A
#
# COMPACT_ATOMS: atom_id res chain seq x y z
N MET A 1 2.73 35.21 36.48
CA MET A 1 1.73 35.76 35.54
C MET A 1 2.39 36.82 34.64
N LYS A 2 2.08 36.83 33.34
CA LYS A 2 2.55 37.82 32.36
C LYS A 2 1.35 38.48 31.67
N THR A 3 1.40 39.79 31.47
CA THR A 3 0.38 40.53 30.71
C THR A 3 0.46 40.20 29.22
N VAL A 4 -0.62 40.45 28.47
CA VAL A 4 -0.65 40.26 27.00
C VAL A 4 0.55 40.93 26.31
N LYS A 5 0.93 42.13 26.75
CA LYS A 5 2.06 42.86 26.17
C LYS A 5 3.39 42.16 26.45
N GLN A 6 3.61 41.70 27.68
CA GLN A 6 4.81 40.92 28.03
C GLN A 6 4.88 39.59 27.27
N VAL A 7 3.74 38.92 27.03
CA VAL A 7 3.70 37.69 26.22
C VAL A 7 4.00 37.99 24.75
N SER A 8 3.45 39.08 24.22
CA SER A 8 3.74 39.56 22.86
C SER A 8 5.23 39.85 22.68
N ASP A 9 5.84 40.57 23.62
CA ASP A 9 7.25 40.93 23.59
C ASP A 9 8.16 39.68 23.72
N LEU A 10 7.75 38.69 24.51
CA LEU A 10 8.50 37.45 24.71
C LEU A 10 8.45 36.50 23.50
N THR A 11 7.31 36.42 22.83
CA THR A 11 7.03 35.38 21.82
C THR A 11 7.05 35.89 20.39
N GLY A 12 7.06 37.22 20.19
CA GLY A 12 6.91 37.86 18.88
C GLY A 12 5.49 37.79 18.31
N ILE A 13 4.53 37.22 19.05
CA ILE A 13 3.13 37.15 18.63
C ILE A 13 2.42 38.44 18.96
N SER A 14 1.86 39.10 17.95
CA SER A 14 1.14 40.36 18.16
C SER A 14 0.02 40.24 19.21
N VAL A 15 -0.18 41.31 19.98
CA VAL A 15 -1.31 41.45 20.91
C VAL A 15 -2.66 41.12 20.24
N ARG A 16 -2.85 41.54 18.99
CA ARG A 16 -4.06 41.22 18.20
C ARG A 16 -4.24 39.72 18.01
N ALA A 17 -3.18 38.98 17.72
CA ALA A 17 -3.24 37.53 17.54
C ALA A 17 -3.53 36.81 18.86
N LEU A 18 -2.97 37.27 19.99
CA LEU A 18 -3.29 36.72 21.31
C LEU A 18 -4.76 36.95 21.70
N HIS A 19 -5.31 38.13 21.39
CA HIS A 19 -6.75 38.38 21.57
C HIS A 19 -7.60 37.49 20.67
N TYR A 20 -7.21 37.32 19.40
CA TYR A 20 -7.92 36.43 18.50
C TYR A 20 -7.89 34.96 18.98
N TYR A 21 -6.76 34.49 19.51
CA TYR A 21 -6.67 33.14 20.07
C TYR A 21 -7.58 32.95 21.30
N ASP A 22 -7.74 33.98 22.13
CA ASP A 22 -8.72 33.99 23.21
C ASP A 22 -10.16 33.96 22.63
N GLU A 23 -10.49 34.84 21.68
CA GLU A 23 -11.81 34.91 21.05
C GLU A 23 -12.27 33.57 20.46
N ILE A 24 -11.39 32.88 19.72
CA ILE A 24 -11.71 31.58 19.14
C ILE A 24 -11.58 30.43 20.16
N GLY A 25 -11.16 30.71 21.40
CA GLY A 25 -10.99 29.73 22.47
C GLY A 25 -9.86 28.74 22.23
N LEU A 26 -8.82 29.14 21.48
CA LEU A 26 -7.61 28.36 21.25
C LEU A 26 -6.58 28.56 22.37
N LEU A 27 -6.47 29.78 22.90
CA LEU A 27 -5.62 30.08 24.06
C LEU A 27 -6.34 31.07 24.98
N LYS A 28 -6.82 30.59 26.12
CA LYS A 28 -7.47 31.44 27.13
C LYS A 28 -6.44 32.06 28.09
N PRO A 29 -6.66 33.29 28.56
CA PRO A 29 -5.88 33.84 29.68
C PRO A 29 -6.15 33.02 30.94
N SER A 30 -5.11 32.84 31.75
CA SER A 30 -5.21 32.12 33.03
C SER A 30 -5.99 32.96 34.06
N GLU A 31 -5.96 34.29 33.94
CA GLU A 31 -6.73 35.22 34.77
C GLU A 31 -7.08 36.48 33.98
N ILE A 32 -8.22 37.09 34.31
CA ILE A 32 -8.60 38.44 33.86
C ILE A 32 -8.75 39.29 35.13
N THR A 33 -7.97 40.36 35.24
CA THR A 33 -8.03 41.25 36.40
C THR A 33 -9.34 42.05 36.43
N GLU A 34 -9.70 42.64 37.58
CA GLU A 34 -10.88 43.50 37.70
C GLU A 34 -10.88 44.69 36.72
N ALA A 35 -9.69 45.18 36.34
CA ALA A 35 -9.52 46.23 35.35
C ALA A 35 -9.56 45.72 33.89
N GLY A 36 -9.82 44.43 33.67
CA GLY A 36 -9.95 43.81 32.34
C GLY A 36 -8.62 43.39 31.69
N TYR A 37 -7.50 43.36 32.43
CA TYR A 37 -6.23 42.91 31.88
C TYR A 37 -6.14 41.38 31.87
N ARG A 38 -5.76 40.81 30.72
CA ARG A 38 -5.50 39.38 30.57
C ARG A 38 -4.09 39.03 31.07
N LEU A 39 -4.01 37.99 31.88
CA LEU A 39 -2.78 37.46 32.46
C LEU A 39 -2.60 35.98 32.07
N TYR A 40 -1.37 35.61 31.74
CA TYR A 40 -0.99 34.25 31.34
C TYR A 40 0.07 33.70 32.30
N ASP A 41 -0.18 32.51 32.85
CA ASP A 41 0.80 31.74 33.61
C ASP A 41 1.72 30.92 32.69
N ASP A 42 2.64 30.18 33.29
CA ASP A 42 3.60 29.38 32.52
C ASP A 42 2.95 28.16 31.83
N GLU A 43 1.79 27.67 32.31
CA GLU A 43 1.04 26.62 31.62
C GLU A 43 0.38 27.15 30.34
N ALA A 44 -0.22 28.35 30.39
CA ALA A 44 -0.72 29.01 29.20
C ALA A 44 0.40 29.29 28.18
N LEU A 45 1.62 29.58 28.63
CA LEU A 45 2.77 29.72 27.73
C LEU A 45 3.21 28.38 27.10
N LYS A 46 3.10 27.26 27.83
CA LYS A 46 3.35 25.91 27.26
C LYS A 46 2.30 25.51 26.23
N ILE A 47 1.06 25.96 26.39
CA ILE A 47 -0.01 25.79 25.40
C ILE A 47 0.28 26.66 24.16
N LEU A 48 0.62 27.94 24.38
CA LEU A 48 1.01 28.84 23.30
C LEU A 48 2.17 28.27 22.48
N GLN A 49 3.20 27.73 23.13
CA GLN A 49 4.33 27.10 22.43
C GLN A 49 3.88 25.96 21.49
N GLN A 50 2.93 25.13 21.91
CA GLN A 50 2.41 24.04 21.06
C GLN A 50 1.62 24.58 19.86
N ILE A 51 0.79 25.60 20.08
CA ILE A 51 0.06 26.29 19.00
C ILE A 51 1.05 26.81 17.95
N LEU A 52 2.17 27.38 18.40
CA LEU A 52 3.20 27.89 17.50
C LEU A 52 3.88 26.78 16.68
N PHE A 53 4.14 25.61 17.26
CA PHE A 53 4.69 24.48 16.49
C PHE A 53 3.72 24.00 15.39
N PHE A 54 2.43 23.94 15.67
CA PHE A 54 1.44 23.61 14.64
C PHE A 54 1.34 24.69 13.57
N LYS A 55 1.44 25.96 13.95
CA LYS A 55 1.43 27.09 13.02
C LYS A 55 2.61 27.05 12.04
N GLU A 56 3.80 26.65 12.49
CA GLU A 56 4.97 26.47 11.61
C GLU A 56 4.80 25.36 10.56
N LEU A 57 3.80 24.49 10.73
CA LEU A 57 3.43 23.45 9.78
C LEU A 57 2.29 23.87 8.83
N ASP A 58 1.92 25.15 8.81
CA ASP A 58 0.85 25.72 7.99
C ASP A 58 -0.54 25.09 8.28
N ILE A 59 -0.72 24.53 9.48
CA ILE A 59 -1.99 23.93 9.91
C ILE A 59 -2.98 25.05 10.30
N PRO A 60 -4.22 25.04 9.77
CA PRO A 60 -5.25 26.01 10.14
C PRO A 60 -5.55 26.02 11.65
N LEU A 61 -5.73 27.21 12.24
CA LEU A 61 -5.96 27.36 13.69
C LEU A 61 -7.20 26.62 14.21
N LYS A 62 -8.20 26.41 13.35
CA LYS A 62 -9.38 25.59 13.67
C LYS A 62 -8.98 24.15 13.96
N ASP A 63 -8.16 23.56 13.10
CA ASP A 63 -7.70 22.18 13.22
C ASP A 63 -6.74 22.04 14.41
N VAL A 64 -5.87 23.05 14.65
CA VAL A 64 -5.02 23.10 15.85
C VAL A 64 -5.88 23.02 17.12
N LYS A 65 -7.00 23.75 17.17
CA LYS A 65 -7.91 23.72 18.30
C LYS A 65 -8.53 22.33 18.50
N GLU A 66 -9.01 21.70 17.43
CA GLU A 66 -9.62 20.37 17.48
C GLU A 66 -8.61 19.30 17.95
N ILE A 67 -7.36 19.36 17.47
CA ILE A 67 -6.28 18.46 17.87
C ILE A 67 -5.99 18.60 19.37
N MET A 68 -5.86 19.84 19.87
CA MET A 68 -5.49 20.11 21.27
C MET A 68 -6.62 19.80 22.27
N LEU A 69 -7.89 19.81 21.83
CA LEU A 69 -9.04 19.49 22.67
C LEU A 69 -9.41 18.01 22.66
N SER A 70 -8.76 17.20 21.83
CA SER A 70 -9.04 15.76 21.75
C SER A 70 -8.71 15.06 23.08
N PRO A 71 -9.62 14.23 23.63
CA PRO A 71 -9.35 13.45 24.84
C PRO A 71 -8.25 12.38 24.64
N TYR A 72 -7.85 12.13 23.38
CA TYR A 72 -6.78 11.21 23.00
C TYR A 72 -5.47 11.95 22.66
N PHE A 73 -5.36 13.25 22.95
CA PHE A 73 -4.18 14.03 22.65
C PHE A 73 -3.00 13.65 23.56
N ASP A 74 -2.06 12.86 23.04
CA ASP A 74 -0.75 12.67 23.64
C ASP A 74 0.22 13.77 23.17
N LYS A 75 0.57 14.67 24.09
CA LYS A 75 1.48 15.79 23.85
C LYS A 75 2.85 15.35 23.34
N MET A 76 3.42 14.27 23.88
CA MET A 76 4.76 13.80 23.49
C MET A 76 4.73 13.18 22.10
N GLN A 77 3.68 12.41 21.80
CA GLN A 77 3.49 11.86 20.46
C GLN A 77 3.21 12.96 19.42
N ALA A 78 2.41 13.97 19.78
CA ALA A 78 2.18 15.13 18.92
C ALA A 78 3.48 15.87 18.59
N LEU A 79 4.38 16.08 19.56
CA LEU A 79 5.69 16.68 19.32
C LEU A 79 6.59 15.82 18.42
N LYS A 80 6.58 14.49 18.59
CA LYS A 80 7.30 13.56 17.68
C LYS A 80 6.79 13.67 16.25
N ASN A 81 5.46 13.67 16.07
CA ASN A 81 4.81 13.80 14.77
C ASN A 81 5.12 15.17 14.13
N GLN A 82 5.03 16.26 14.91
CA GLN A 82 5.41 17.60 14.46
C GLN A 82 6.87 17.67 14.02
N LYS A 83 7.80 17.07 14.80
CA LYS A 83 9.20 16.96 14.40
C LYS A 83 9.35 16.23 13.07
N LYS A 84 8.62 15.13 12.84
CA LYS A 84 8.63 14.40 11.55
C LYS A 84 8.16 15.31 10.41
N LEU A 85 7.05 16.02 10.60
CA LEU A 85 6.51 16.97 9.59
C LEU A 85 7.47 18.13 9.31
N LEU A 86 8.14 18.67 10.34
CA LEU A 86 9.17 19.71 10.18
C LEU A 86 10.39 19.20 9.42
N LEU A 87 10.81 17.95 9.66
CA LEU A 87 11.91 17.32 8.91
C LEU A 87 11.54 17.13 7.43
N LEU A 88 10.30 16.77 7.13
CA LEU A 88 9.79 16.68 5.76
C LEU A 88 9.73 18.06 5.10
N LYS A 89 9.19 19.08 5.79
CA LYS A 89 9.17 20.47 5.31
C LYS A 89 10.59 20.98 5.05
N ARG A 90 11.55 20.67 5.92
CA ARG A 90 12.99 20.97 5.73
C ARG A 90 13.56 20.27 4.50
N LYS A 91 13.26 18.98 4.28
CA LYS A 91 13.72 18.25 3.08
C LYS A 91 13.20 18.92 1.81
N ARG A 92 11.91 19.31 1.79
CA ARG A 92 11.30 20.07 0.68
C ARG A 92 11.98 21.42 0.45
N LEU A 93 12.17 22.20 1.52
CA LEU A 93 12.82 23.51 1.45
C LEU A 93 14.28 23.40 0.96
N ASN A 94 15.02 22.39 1.41
CA ASN A 94 16.37 22.12 0.90
C ASN A 94 16.39 21.78 -0.59
N GLY A 95 15.39 21.02 -1.08
CA GLY A 95 15.20 20.78 -2.51
C GLY A 95 14.99 22.09 -3.28
N LEU A 96 14.07 22.93 -2.82
CA LEU A 96 13.81 24.26 -3.41
C LEU A 96 15.03 25.17 -3.39
N ILE A 97 15.79 25.20 -2.28
CA ILE A 97 17.05 25.95 -2.17
C ILE A 97 18.08 25.41 -3.18
N GLY A 98 18.15 24.09 -3.35
CA GLY A 98 18.99 23.45 -4.36
C GLY A 98 18.64 23.93 -5.79
N LEU A 99 17.35 23.99 -6.11
CA LEU A 99 16.87 24.50 -7.40
C LEU A 99 17.21 25.99 -7.60
N ILE A 100 17.03 26.81 -6.55
CA ILE A 100 17.38 28.23 -6.57
C ILE A 100 18.88 28.41 -6.79
N ASN A 101 19.72 27.65 -6.08
CA ASN A 101 21.17 27.74 -6.21
C ASN A 101 21.68 27.36 -7.61
N LYS A 102 21.07 26.36 -8.25
CA LYS A 102 21.36 26.03 -9.66
C LYS A 102 20.98 27.19 -10.57
N THR A 103 19.78 27.75 -10.38
CA THR A 103 19.29 28.91 -11.13
C THR A 103 20.23 30.13 -10.99
N LEU A 104 20.68 30.43 -9.76
CA LEU A 104 21.60 31.54 -9.47
C LEU A 104 22.99 31.37 -10.10
N LYS A 105 23.44 30.14 -10.35
CA LYS A 105 24.71 29.85 -11.03
C LYS A 105 24.66 30.03 -12.54
N GLY A 106 23.53 30.52 -13.07
CA GLY A 106 23.33 30.65 -14.51
C GLY A 106 23.10 29.30 -15.19
N GLU A 107 22.79 28.24 -14.44
CA GLU A 107 22.24 27.01 -15.01
C GLU A 107 20.83 27.37 -15.51
N SER A 108 20.76 27.83 -16.75
CA SER A 108 19.54 28.31 -17.40
C SER A 108 18.61 27.14 -17.70
N THR A 109 17.90 26.71 -16.65
CA THR A 109 16.51 26.24 -16.63
C THR A 109 16.17 25.86 -15.18
N MET A 110 15.24 26.57 -14.54
CA MET A 110 14.48 25.96 -13.46
C MET A 110 13.79 24.75 -14.08
N ASN A 111 14.25 23.55 -13.74
CA ASN A 111 13.76 22.35 -14.37
C ASN A 111 12.42 21.98 -13.74
N PHE A 112 11.31 22.42 -14.35
CA PHE A 112 9.95 22.03 -13.95
C PHE A 112 9.73 20.51 -13.96
N LYS A 113 10.72 19.71 -14.42
CA LYS A 113 10.71 18.24 -14.35
C LYS A 113 10.41 17.63 -12.99
N GLU A 114 10.68 18.33 -11.88
CA GLU A 114 10.28 17.83 -10.56
C GLU A 114 8.76 17.78 -10.34
N PHE A 115 7.99 18.48 -11.18
CA PHE A 115 6.53 18.48 -11.24
C PHE A 115 5.98 17.94 -12.56
N ASP A 116 6.87 17.62 -13.51
CA ASP A 116 6.49 17.22 -14.86
C ASP A 116 6.24 15.71 -14.91
N MET A 117 4.98 15.33 -15.10
CA MET A 117 4.62 13.94 -15.28
C MET A 117 4.82 13.46 -16.72
N SER A 118 5.35 14.30 -17.63
CA SER A 118 5.61 13.92 -19.02
C SER A 118 6.48 12.67 -19.12
N GLU A 119 7.50 12.50 -18.27
CA GLU A 119 8.32 11.28 -18.28
C GLU A 119 7.50 10.04 -17.89
N TYR A 120 6.65 10.14 -16.87
CA TYR A 120 5.73 9.07 -16.48
C TYR A 120 4.74 8.74 -17.62
N PHE A 121 4.10 9.75 -18.22
CA PHE A 121 3.18 9.52 -19.33
C PHE A 121 3.88 8.99 -20.58
N ASN A 122 5.10 9.43 -20.87
CA ASN A 122 5.91 8.90 -21.96
C ASN A 122 6.22 7.41 -21.74
N VAL A 123 6.49 6.97 -20.50
CA VAL A 123 6.67 5.55 -20.18
C VAL A 123 5.40 4.74 -20.51
N LEU A 124 4.22 5.25 -20.16
CA LEU A 124 2.94 4.59 -20.48
C LEU A 124 2.71 4.53 -22.01
N GLU A 125 2.93 5.63 -22.71
CA GLU A 125 2.77 5.69 -24.18
C GLU A 125 3.81 4.83 -24.91
N GLU A 126 5.04 4.75 -24.43
CA GLU A 126 6.08 3.85 -24.95
C GLU A 126 5.68 2.38 -24.75
N PHE A 127 5.17 2.02 -23.56
CA PHE A 127 4.68 0.68 -23.28
C PHE A 127 3.56 0.29 -24.26
N LYS A 128 2.62 1.20 -24.52
CA LYS A 128 1.57 1.03 -25.53
C LYS A 128 2.14 0.66 -26.90
N LYS A 129 3.13 1.41 -27.36
CA LYS A 129 3.72 1.26 -28.70
C LYS A 129 4.59 0.01 -28.83
N GLN A 130 5.30 -0.36 -27.77
CA GLN A 130 6.29 -1.45 -27.81
C GLN A 130 5.68 -2.80 -27.41
N GLN A 131 4.61 -2.79 -26.61
CA GLN A 131 4.01 -3.99 -26.00
C GLN A 131 2.47 -3.93 -26.09
N GLU A 132 1.95 -3.61 -27.27
CA GLU A 132 0.50 -3.49 -27.52
C GLU A 132 -0.27 -4.75 -27.10
N ASP A 133 0.23 -5.94 -27.46
CA ASP A 133 -0.39 -7.22 -27.08
C ASP A 133 -0.52 -7.35 -25.55
N LYS A 134 0.48 -6.90 -24.80
CA LYS A 134 0.43 -6.94 -23.33
C LYS A 134 -0.54 -5.92 -22.76
N ALA A 135 -0.58 -4.72 -23.33
CA ALA A 135 -1.57 -3.71 -22.96
C ALA A 135 -3.01 -4.23 -23.20
N ILE A 136 -3.26 -4.87 -24.35
CA ILE A 136 -4.54 -5.51 -24.65
C ILE A 136 -4.84 -6.64 -23.66
N LYS A 137 -3.87 -7.50 -23.33
CA LYS A 137 -4.09 -8.59 -22.35
C LYS A 137 -4.45 -8.05 -20.96
N MET A 138 -3.75 -7.02 -20.47
CA MET A 138 -3.95 -6.48 -19.12
C MET A 138 -5.24 -5.69 -18.97
N TYR A 139 -5.56 -4.87 -19.97
CA TYR A 139 -6.67 -3.91 -19.89
C TYR A 139 -7.87 -4.33 -20.75
N GLY A 140 -7.76 -5.43 -21.48
CA GLY A 140 -8.79 -6.04 -22.33
C GLY A 140 -8.85 -5.47 -23.76
N SER A 141 -8.39 -4.24 -23.98
CA SER A 141 -8.32 -3.60 -25.30
C SER A 141 -7.41 -2.38 -25.24
N ILE A 142 -6.98 -1.89 -26.40
CA ILE A 142 -6.20 -0.65 -26.50
C ILE A 142 -7.00 0.58 -26.07
N ASP A 143 -8.32 0.59 -26.34
CA ASP A 143 -9.21 1.67 -25.95
C ASP A 143 -9.33 1.78 -24.43
N LYS A 144 -9.53 0.65 -23.74
CA LYS A 144 -9.51 0.60 -22.27
C LYS A 144 -8.17 1.02 -21.68
N TYR A 145 -7.06 0.71 -22.35
CA TYR A 145 -5.74 1.20 -21.92
C TYR A 145 -5.62 2.73 -22.07
N ASN A 146 -6.13 3.30 -23.15
CA ASN A 146 -6.17 4.75 -23.34
C ASN A 146 -7.06 5.42 -22.28
N GLU A 147 -8.21 4.83 -21.91
CA GLU A 147 -9.04 5.32 -20.81
C GLU A 147 -8.28 5.38 -19.48
N VAL A 148 -7.42 4.39 -19.20
CA VAL A 148 -6.55 4.39 -18.01
C VAL A 148 -5.54 5.53 -18.08
N ILE A 149 -4.89 5.76 -19.23
CA ILE A 149 -3.97 6.91 -19.39
C ILE A 149 -4.70 8.22 -19.14
N GLU A 150 -5.90 8.41 -19.71
CA GLU A 150 -6.68 9.64 -19.50
C GLU A 150 -7.13 9.81 -18.05
N SER A 151 -7.49 8.72 -17.36
CA SER A 151 -7.75 8.74 -15.93
C SER A 151 -6.51 9.14 -15.12
N CYS A 152 -5.32 8.65 -15.51
CA CYS A 152 -4.06 9.07 -14.91
C CYS A 152 -3.79 10.56 -15.14
N ARG A 153 -4.06 11.10 -16.33
CA ARG A 153 -3.97 12.55 -16.62
C ARG A 153 -4.93 13.36 -15.76
N ALA A 154 -6.19 12.91 -15.64
CA ALA A 154 -7.18 13.58 -14.79
C ALA A 154 -6.80 13.59 -13.29
N ASN A 155 -5.95 12.66 -12.85
CA ASN A 155 -5.51 12.51 -11.46
C ASN A 155 -4.02 12.83 -11.26
N GLU A 156 -3.40 13.57 -12.19
CA GLU A 156 -1.97 13.82 -12.24
C GLU A 156 -1.40 14.34 -10.91
N ASP A 157 -2.06 15.32 -10.29
CA ASP A 157 -1.65 15.89 -8.99
C ASP A 157 -1.57 14.86 -7.87
N LYS A 158 -2.53 13.91 -7.84
CA LYS A 158 -2.57 12.85 -6.83
C LYS A 158 -1.44 11.86 -7.05
N ILE A 159 -1.19 11.50 -8.32
CA ILE A 159 -0.12 10.58 -8.70
C ILE A 159 1.25 11.22 -8.41
N ALA A 160 1.45 12.50 -8.73
CA ALA A 160 2.68 13.23 -8.44
C ALA A 160 2.98 13.29 -6.93
N LYS A 161 1.97 13.58 -6.10
CA LYS A 161 2.11 13.56 -4.62
C LYS A 161 2.50 12.17 -4.13
N MET A 162 1.86 11.12 -4.65
CA MET A 162 2.18 9.73 -4.30
C MET A 162 3.58 9.34 -4.76
N ALA A 163 3.97 9.70 -5.98
CA ALA A 163 5.30 9.45 -6.54
C ALA A 163 6.41 10.06 -5.67
N VAL A 164 6.28 11.34 -5.29
CA VAL A 164 7.24 12.00 -4.40
C VAL A 164 7.27 11.33 -3.03
N LYS A 165 6.12 10.91 -2.51
CA LYS A 165 6.02 10.29 -1.19
C LYS A 165 6.64 8.90 -1.15
N GLN A 166 6.29 8.03 -2.08
CA GLN A 166 6.72 6.62 -2.09
C GLN A 166 8.11 6.45 -2.73
N TYR A 167 8.41 7.18 -3.80
CA TYR A 167 9.63 7.02 -4.59
C TYR A 167 10.63 8.16 -4.43
N GLY A 168 10.27 9.23 -3.71
CA GLY A 168 11.12 10.39 -3.47
C GLY A 168 11.10 11.43 -4.60
N SER A 169 10.80 11.04 -5.83
CA SER A 169 10.61 11.94 -6.99
C SER A 169 9.75 11.31 -8.08
N ILE A 170 9.19 12.14 -8.97
CA ILE A 170 8.46 11.70 -10.16
C ILE A 170 9.37 10.92 -11.12
N GLU A 171 10.62 11.36 -11.31
CA GLU A 171 11.61 10.67 -12.14
C GLU A 171 11.87 9.23 -11.65
N LYS A 172 12.11 9.06 -10.35
CA LYS A 172 12.30 7.73 -9.76
C LYS A 172 11.05 6.87 -9.92
N TYR A 173 9.86 7.47 -9.75
CA TYR A 173 8.60 6.77 -9.99
C TYR A 173 8.43 6.35 -11.45
N ALA A 174 8.68 7.23 -12.43
CA ALA A 174 8.59 6.90 -13.85
C ALA A 174 9.55 5.76 -14.23
N LYS A 175 10.77 5.79 -13.71
CA LYS A 175 11.74 4.69 -13.87
C LYS A 175 11.26 3.39 -13.23
N ALA A 176 10.72 3.45 -12.01
CA ALA A 176 10.16 2.28 -11.33
C ALA A 176 8.97 1.71 -12.11
N VAL A 177 8.07 2.55 -12.63
CA VAL A 177 6.95 2.13 -13.50
C VAL A 177 7.48 1.46 -14.76
N LYS A 178 8.49 2.03 -15.43
CA LYS A 178 9.12 1.41 -16.60
C LYS A 178 9.71 0.04 -16.28
N ASN A 179 10.39 -0.11 -15.14
CA ASN A 179 10.94 -1.38 -14.69
C ASN A 179 9.82 -2.38 -14.35
N ASN A 180 8.79 -1.94 -13.64
CA ASN A 180 7.66 -2.76 -13.21
C ASN A 180 6.82 -3.24 -14.41
N LEU A 181 6.64 -2.40 -15.42
CA LEU A 181 6.01 -2.76 -16.71
C LEU A 181 6.83 -3.79 -17.51
N ASN A 182 8.10 -3.99 -17.17
CA ASN A 182 8.98 -5.00 -17.75
C ASN A 182 9.36 -6.08 -16.72
N SER A 183 8.72 -6.11 -15.55
CA SER A 183 9.05 -7.01 -14.46
C SER A 183 8.54 -8.43 -14.72
N GLY A 184 9.07 -9.39 -13.95
CA GLY A 184 8.64 -10.79 -14.02
C GLY A 184 7.17 -10.98 -13.66
N VAL A 185 6.59 -10.07 -12.86
CA VAL A 185 5.17 -10.13 -12.45
C VAL A 185 4.23 -10.24 -13.65
N LEU A 186 4.49 -9.46 -14.69
CA LEU A 186 3.58 -9.37 -15.82
C LEU A 186 3.65 -10.64 -16.68
N ASN A 187 4.86 -11.14 -16.94
CA ASN A 187 5.03 -12.40 -17.66
C ASN A 187 4.43 -13.58 -16.87
N LEU A 188 4.57 -13.59 -15.55
CA LEU A 188 4.00 -14.65 -14.70
C LEU A 188 2.47 -14.56 -14.60
N SER A 189 1.91 -13.35 -14.52
CA SER A 189 0.46 -13.14 -14.58
C SER A 189 -0.10 -13.61 -15.93
N GLU A 190 0.59 -13.34 -17.03
CA GLU A 190 0.20 -13.83 -18.35
C GLU A 190 0.17 -15.35 -18.42
N GLN A 191 1.19 -16.04 -17.90
CA GLN A 191 1.20 -17.51 -17.88
C GLN A 191 0.14 -18.09 -16.94
N TYR A 192 -0.15 -17.42 -15.83
CA TYR A 192 -1.24 -17.82 -14.94
C TYR A 192 -2.61 -17.71 -15.62
N ASP A 193 -2.83 -16.63 -16.37
CA ASP A 193 -4.06 -16.44 -17.14
C ASP A 193 -4.14 -17.39 -18.35
N GLU A 194 -3.02 -17.65 -19.01
CA GLU A 194 -2.91 -18.62 -20.10
C GLU A 194 -3.25 -20.02 -19.61
N PHE A 195 -2.67 -20.47 -18.48
CA PHE A 195 -3.02 -21.76 -17.88
C PHE A 195 -4.52 -21.90 -17.62
N LYS A 196 -5.13 -20.89 -16.99
CA LYS A 196 -6.59 -20.87 -16.75
C LYS A 196 -7.37 -20.98 -18.06
N LYS A 197 -6.98 -20.18 -19.06
CA LYS A 197 -7.62 -20.18 -20.38
C LYS A 197 -7.50 -21.54 -21.05
N ASP A 198 -6.32 -22.16 -20.99
CA ASP A 198 -6.07 -23.47 -21.59
C ASP A 198 -6.87 -24.59 -20.93
N CYS A 199 -7.06 -24.53 -19.61
CA CYS A 199 -7.94 -25.44 -18.87
C CYS A 199 -9.41 -25.31 -19.29
N LEU A 200 -9.90 -24.09 -19.54
CA LEU A 200 -11.30 -23.87 -19.94
C LEU A 200 -11.54 -24.08 -21.45
N GLU A 201 -10.60 -23.66 -22.29
CA GLU A 201 -10.73 -23.67 -23.76
C GLU A 201 -10.07 -24.89 -24.42
N ASP A 202 -9.55 -25.85 -23.64
CA ASP A 202 -8.98 -27.11 -24.15
C ASP A 202 -7.73 -26.93 -25.04
N LYS A 203 -6.96 -25.86 -24.83
CA LYS A 203 -5.81 -25.53 -25.68
C LYS A 203 -4.56 -26.35 -25.39
N ASN A 204 -4.40 -26.83 -24.16
CA ASN A 204 -3.36 -27.79 -23.81
C ASN A 204 -3.95 -29.22 -23.89
N PRO A 205 -3.57 -30.03 -24.91
CA PRO A 205 -4.19 -31.33 -25.14
C PRO A 205 -4.00 -32.31 -23.97
N LYS A 206 -2.85 -32.27 -23.31
CA LYS A 206 -2.56 -33.16 -22.19
C LYS A 206 -3.37 -32.77 -20.96
N LEU A 207 -3.44 -31.47 -20.64
CA LEU A 207 -4.29 -30.99 -19.54
C LEU A 207 -5.76 -31.31 -19.83
N LYS A 208 -6.25 -31.09 -21.06
CA LYS A 208 -7.61 -31.45 -21.45
C LYS A 208 -7.95 -32.91 -21.10
N GLU A 209 -7.07 -33.84 -21.49
CA GLU A 209 -7.27 -35.27 -21.21
C GLU A 209 -7.27 -35.56 -19.71
N LEU A 210 -6.33 -34.97 -18.96
CA LEU A 210 -6.21 -35.16 -17.52
C LEU A 210 -7.42 -34.61 -16.76
N TYR A 211 -7.87 -33.40 -17.08
CA TYR A 211 -9.07 -32.81 -16.48
C TYR A 211 -10.31 -33.64 -16.81
N LYS A 212 -10.45 -34.14 -18.05
CA LYS A 212 -11.55 -35.03 -18.43
C LYS A 212 -11.53 -36.36 -17.66
N LYS A 213 -10.34 -36.94 -17.43
CA LYS A 213 -10.18 -38.14 -16.60
C LYS A 213 -10.53 -37.86 -15.14
N LEU A 214 -10.04 -36.75 -14.61
CA LEU A 214 -10.28 -36.32 -13.23
C LEU A 214 -11.78 -36.17 -12.95
N THR A 215 -12.52 -35.58 -13.89
CA THR A 215 -13.96 -35.32 -13.73
C THR A 215 -14.86 -36.41 -14.33
N LEU A 216 -14.32 -37.57 -14.71
CA LEU A 216 -15.10 -38.63 -15.36
C LEU A 216 -16.17 -39.21 -14.44
N ASP A 217 -15.86 -39.31 -13.14
CA ASP A 217 -16.75 -39.81 -12.10
C ASP A 217 -16.58 -38.97 -10.83
N LEU A 218 -17.47 -37.99 -10.67
CA LEU A 218 -17.46 -37.05 -9.55
C LEU A 218 -17.90 -37.69 -8.22
N SER A 219 -18.34 -38.95 -8.23
CA SER A 219 -18.72 -39.68 -7.01
C SER A 219 -17.52 -40.32 -6.29
N LYS A 220 -16.35 -40.36 -6.95
CA LYS A 220 -15.12 -40.91 -6.38
C LYS A 220 -14.66 -40.12 -5.16
N ASP A 221 -13.86 -40.75 -4.32
CA ASP A 221 -13.20 -40.07 -3.22
C ASP A 221 -12.01 -39.23 -3.76
N PRO A 222 -11.96 -37.90 -3.54
CA PRO A 222 -10.81 -37.08 -3.88
C PRO A 222 -9.48 -37.57 -3.29
N TYR A 223 -9.50 -38.28 -2.16
CA TYR A 223 -8.30 -38.88 -1.54
C TYR A 223 -7.84 -40.17 -2.20
N SER A 224 -8.64 -40.76 -3.08
CA SER A 224 -8.30 -42.03 -3.70
C SER A 224 -6.99 -41.94 -4.50
N LYS A 225 -6.21 -43.03 -4.47
CA LYS A 225 -4.91 -43.10 -5.14
C LYS A 225 -5.00 -42.76 -6.63
N GLU A 226 -6.06 -43.18 -7.30
CA GLU A 226 -6.31 -42.89 -8.71
C GLU A 226 -6.47 -41.38 -8.95
N ILE A 227 -7.30 -40.71 -8.16
CA ILE A 227 -7.54 -39.26 -8.30
C ILE A 227 -6.28 -38.47 -7.98
N GLN A 228 -5.53 -38.88 -6.95
CA GLN A 228 -4.28 -38.23 -6.58
C GLN A 228 -3.16 -38.41 -7.61
N GLN A 229 -3.12 -39.54 -8.33
CA GLN A 229 -2.21 -39.71 -9.47
C GLN A 229 -2.55 -38.75 -10.62
N ILE A 230 -3.84 -38.55 -10.91
CA ILE A 230 -4.26 -37.61 -11.95
C ILE A 230 -3.92 -36.17 -11.53
N ALA A 231 -4.16 -35.81 -10.26
CA ALA A 231 -3.81 -34.49 -9.72
C ALA A 231 -2.29 -34.22 -9.83
N GLU A 232 -1.46 -35.22 -9.51
CA GLU A 232 0.00 -35.14 -9.68
C GLU A 232 0.40 -34.95 -11.15
N GLU A 233 -0.21 -35.69 -12.08
CA GLU A 233 0.07 -35.53 -13.50
C GLU A 233 -0.34 -34.13 -14.02
N ILE A 234 -1.44 -33.57 -13.52
CA ILE A 234 -1.86 -32.19 -13.83
C ILE A 234 -0.82 -31.20 -13.35
N THR A 235 -0.40 -31.26 -12.07
CA THR A 235 0.56 -30.30 -11.53
C THR A 235 1.92 -30.41 -12.18
N ASN A 236 2.39 -31.64 -12.49
CA ASN A 236 3.66 -31.85 -13.19
C ASN A 236 3.61 -31.37 -14.64
N THR A 237 2.48 -31.55 -15.34
CA THR A 237 2.30 -31.03 -16.70
C THR A 237 2.30 -29.50 -16.69
N ALA A 238 1.58 -28.89 -15.75
CA ALA A 238 1.54 -27.44 -15.62
C ALA A 238 2.91 -26.84 -15.21
N LYS A 239 3.68 -27.50 -14.32
CA LYS A 239 5.07 -27.10 -14.01
C LYS A 239 6.00 -27.15 -15.22
N LYS A 240 5.77 -28.09 -16.13
CA LYS A 240 6.59 -28.23 -17.35
C LYS A 240 6.23 -27.17 -18.38
N ASP A 241 4.94 -26.91 -18.57
CA ASP A 241 4.43 -26.13 -19.70
C ASP A 241 4.27 -24.63 -19.34
N TYR A 242 4.17 -24.27 -18.06
CA TYR A 242 4.05 -22.88 -17.58
C TYR A 242 5.08 -22.60 -16.49
N GLU A 243 6.04 -21.73 -16.81
CA GLU A 243 7.16 -21.32 -15.93
C GLU A 243 6.68 -20.85 -14.54
N VAL A 244 5.52 -20.18 -14.47
CA VAL A 244 4.91 -19.67 -13.23
C VAL A 244 4.75 -20.73 -12.15
N PHE A 245 4.55 -22.00 -12.51
CA PHE A 245 4.43 -23.09 -11.54
C PHE A 245 5.75 -23.77 -11.19
N SER A 246 6.80 -23.53 -12.00
CA SER A 246 8.14 -24.12 -11.84
C SER A 246 9.10 -23.31 -10.98
N MET A 247 8.81 -22.03 -10.78
CA MET A 247 9.63 -21.12 -9.98
C MET A 247 9.65 -21.47 -8.48
N ASP A 248 10.58 -20.88 -7.72
CA ASP A 248 10.70 -21.06 -6.26
C ASP A 248 9.40 -20.70 -5.51
N ASN A 249 8.59 -19.79 -6.03
CA ASN A 249 7.27 -19.42 -5.51
C ASN A 249 6.09 -20.05 -6.28
N GLY A 250 6.35 -21.01 -7.18
CA GLY A 250 5.32 -21.66 -8.00
C GLY A 250 4.24 -22.37 -7.20
N ALA A 251 4.58 -22.84 -5.99
CA ALA A 251 3.62 -23.40 -5.04
C ALA A 251 2.59 -22.38 -4.56
N ASP A 252 2.95 -21.09 -4.46
CA ASP A 252 2.02 -20.04 -4.03
C ASP A 252 0.92 -19.82 -5.08
N TYR A 253 1.26 -19.91 -6.37
CA TYR A 253 0.27 -19.80 -7.45
C TYR A 253 -0.75 -20.94 -7.42
N TRP A 254 -0.31 -22.16 -7.07
CA TRP A 254 -1.21 -23.29 -6.92
C TRP A 254 -2.24 -23.09 -5.81
N TYR A 255 -1.85 -22.47 -4.69
CA TYR A 255 -2.80 -22.09 -3.64
C TYR A 255 -3.92 -21.21 -4.20
N TYR A 256 -3.60 -20.21 -5.03
CA TYR A 256 -4.61 -19.35 -5.65
C TYR A 256 -5.45 -20.08 -6.71
N ILE A 257 -4.86 -21.00 -7.49
CA ILE A 257 -5.63 -21.84 -8.42
C ILE A 257 -6.66 -22.69 -7.67
N VAL A 258 -6.26 -23.33 -6.57
CA VAL A 258 -7.19 -24.10 -5.72
C VAL A 258 -8.33 -23.22 -5.22
N LYS A 259 -8.04 -22.01 -4.74
CA LYS A 259 -9.08 -21.07 -4.29
C LYS A 259 -10.03 -20.68 -5.41
N ILE A 260 -9.56 -20.50 -6.63
CA ILE A 260 -10.40 -20.23 -7.81
C ILE A 260 -11.44 -21.34 -8.01
N TYR A 261 -11.04 -22.61 -7.93
CA TYR A 261 -11.96 -23.74 -8.07
C TYR A 261 -12.98 -23.86 -6.92
N LEU A 262 -12.63 -23.40 -5.72
CA LEU A 262 -13.44 -23.61 -4.51
C LEU A 262 -14.31 -22.41 -4.11
N LEU A 263 -13.90 -21.18 -4.46
CA LEU A 263 -14.48 -19.95 -3.89
C LEU A 263 -14.97 -18.92 -4.92
N TYR A 264 -14.61 -19.02 -6.20
CA TYR A 264 -14.91 -17.96 -7.18
C TYR A 264 -16.11 -18.36 -8.06
N PRO A 265 -17.30 -17.77 -7.85
CA PRO A 265 -18.55 -18.26 -8.47
C PRO A 265 -18.51 -18.28 -10.00
N GLU A 266 -17.94 -17.25 -10.63
CA GLU A 266 -17.84 -17.18 -12.09
C GLU A 266 -16.98 -18.30 -12.69
N TRP A 267 -15.94 -18.71 -11.96
CA TRP A 267 -15.08 -19.82 -12.38
C TRP A 267 -15.78 -21.15 -12.15
N ILE A 268 -16.37 -21.33 -10.97
CA ILE A 268 -17.14 -22.51 -10.60
C ILE A 268 -18.22 -22.79 -11.65
N GLU A 269 -19.01 -21.78 -12.02
CA GLU A 269 -20.05 -21.92 -13.03
C GLU A 269 -19.50 -22.38 -14.40
N LYS A 270 -18.39 -21.80 -14.85
CA LYS A 270 -17.76 -22.16 -16.15
C LYS A 270 -17.25 -23.60 -16.14
N VAL A 271 -16.64 -24.03 -15.05
CA VAL A 271 -16.09 -25.39 -14.91
C VAL A 271 -17.21 -26.41 -14.77
N ASP A 272 -18.21 -26.14 -13.93
CA ASP A 272 -19.35 -27.04 -13.74
C ASP A 272 -20.18 -27.18 -15.01
N LYS A 273 -20.35 -26.10 -15.79
CA LYS A 273 -20.99 -26.17 -17.11
C LYS A 273 -20.23 -27.06 -18.08
N LYS A 274 -18.90 -27.13 -17.97
CA LYS A 274 -18.04 -27.91 -18.86
C LYS A 274 -17.95 -29.38 -18.46
N TYR A 275 -17.86 -29.67 -17.18
CA TYR A 275 -17.53 -31.01 -16.65
C TYR A 275 -18.64 -31.66 -15.80
N GLY A 276 -19.73 -30.95 -15.54
CA GLY A 276 -20.84 -31.41 -14.70
C GLY A 276 -20.92 -30.67 -13.37
N GLU A 277 -22.12 -30.64 -12.79
CA GLU A 277 -22.36 -29.99 -11.49
C GLU A 277 -21.43 -30.55 -10.40
N GLY A 278 -20.77 -29.66 -9.66
CA GLY A 278 -19.82 -30.03 -8.61
C GLY A 278 -18.40 -30.36 -9.09
N ALA A 279 -18.14 -30.35 -10.41
CA ALA A 279 -16.82 -30.65 -10.95
C ALA A 279 -15.74 -29.67 -10.49
N SER A 280 -16.04 -28.37 -10.40
CA SER A 280 -15.11 -27.35 -9.92
C SER A 280 -14.66 -27.65 -8.49
N LYS A 281 -15.62 -27.96 -7.62
CA LYS A 281 -15.33 -28.34 -6.24
C LYS A 281 -14.47 -29.60 -6.18
N PHE A 282 -14.83 -30.62 -6.96
CA PHE A 282 -14.09 -31.88 -7.02
C PHE A 282 -12.64 -31.70 -7.45
N ILE A 283 -12.40 -30.94 -8.53
CA ILE A 283 -11.05 -30.58 -9.00
C ILE A 283 -10.29 -29.83 -7.91
N GLY A 284 -10.93 -28.83 -7.29
CA GLY A 284 -10.34 -28.01 -6.24
C GLY A 284 -9.87 -28.86 -5.06
N GLU A 285 -10.71 -29.77 -4.57
CA GLU A 285 -10.35 -30.68 -3.46
C GLU A 285 -9.24 -31.67 -3.86
N ALA A 286 -9.29 -32.26 -5.05
CA ALA A 286 -8.26 -33.18 -5.52
C ALA A 286 -6.86 -32.51 -5.57
N LEU A 287 -6.79 -31.30 -6.14
CA LEU A 287 -5.56 -30.51 -6.19
C LEU A 287 -5.11 -30.04 -4.80
N LYS A 288 -6.04 -29.58 -3.97
CA LYS A 288 -5.77 -29.15 -2.60
C LYS A 288 -5.12 -30.25 -1.77
N ILE A 289 -5.62 -31.48 -1.86
CA ILE A 289 -5.07 -32.66 -1.16
C ILE A 289 -3.66 -32.95 -1.67
N HIS A 290 -3.48 -33.02 -3.00
CA HIS A 290 -2.18 -33.31 -3.62
C HIS A 290 -1.09 -32.28 -3.22
N LEU A 291 -1.49 -31.00 -3.14
CA LEU A 291 -0.60 -29.88 -2.82
C LEU A 291 -0.47 -29.62 -1.31
N GLU A 292 -1.11 -30.44 -0.48
CA GLU A 292 -1.12 -30.34 0.99
C GLU A 292 -1.66 -28.99 1.52
N ASP A 293 -2.50 -28.30 0.73
CA ASP A 293 -3.07 -26.97 1.03
C ASP A 293 -2.03 -25.96 1.58
N LYS A 294 -0.80 -26.00 1.03
CA LYS A 294 0.30 -25.17 1.51
C LYS A 294 0.02 -23.69 1.24
N LYS A 295 -0.47 -23.01 2.26
CA LYS A 295 -0.68 -21.56 2.24
C LYS A 295 0.65 -20.82 2.04
N PRO A 296 0.70 -19.77 1.20
CA PRO A 296 1.89 -18.93 1.01
C PRO A 296 2.46 -18.42 2.32
N LYS A 297 3.79 -18.29 2.41
CA LYS A 297 4.45 -17.82 3.65
C LYS A 297 3.91 -16.46 4.07
N ILE A 298 3.79 -15.52 3.12
CA ILE A 298 3.31 -14.17 3.39
C ILE A 298 1.89 -14.17 3.98
N GLU A 299 1.02 -15.04 3.49
CA GLU A 299 -0.36 -15.19 3.96
C GLU A 299 -0.44 -15.73 5.39
N LYS A 300 0.46 -16.64 5.78
CA LYS A 300 0.58 -17.13 7.17
C LYS A 300 1.12 -16.04 8.10
N LEU A 301 2.08 -15.24 7.62
CA LEU A 301 2.66 -14.17 8.42
C LEU A 301 1.63 -13.09 8.77
N TYR A 302 0.78 -12.68 7.83
CA TYR A 302 -0.29 -11.73 8.12
C TYR A 302 -1.38 -12.31 9.04
N GLU A 303 -1.72 -13.59 8.91
CA GLU A 303 -2.60 -14.26 9.89
C GLU A 303 -1.97 -14.27 11.29
N ASN A 304 -0.69 -14.60 11.41
CA ASN A 304 0.00 -14.57 12.70
C ASN A 304 0.04 -13.14 13.27
N LEU A 305 0.32 -12.15 12.43
CA LEU A 305 0.34 -10.73 12.79
C LEU A 305 -1.02 -10.25 13.31
N THR A 306 -2.11 -10.78 12.74
CA THR A 306 -3.49 -10.39 13.09
C THR A 306 -4.20 -11.36 14.03
N SER A 307 -3.52 -12.44 14.47
CA SER A 307 -4.12 -13.50 15.29
C SER A 307 -4.61 -13.03 16.67
N ASN A 308 -4.08 -11.91 17.16
CA ASN A 308 -4.52 -11.29 18.39
C ASN A 308 -4.29 -9.77 18.35
N LEU A 309 -5.33 -9.03 17.95
CA LEU A 309 -5.30 -7.57 17.87
C LEU A 309 -5.29 -6.87 19.23
N SER A 310 -5.44 -7.60 20.35
CA SER A 310 -5.32 -7.01 21.69
C SER A 310 -3.87 -6.85 22.15
N LYS A 311 -2.90 -7.38 21.40
CA LYS A 311 -1.48 -7.22 21.70
C LYS A 311 -1.03 -5.78 21.46
N ASP A 312 0.12 -5.43 22.02
CA ASP A 312 0.77 -4.16 21.67
C ASP A 312 1.45 -4.31 20.29
N PRO A 313 1.06 -3.53 19.26
CA PRO A 313 1.69 -3.58 17.94
C PRO A 313 3.18 -3.25 17.96
N TYR A 314 3.67 -2.63 19.03
CA TYR A 314 5.08 -2.26 19.22
C TYR A 314 5.88 -3.31 20.00
N SER A 315 5.23 -4.37 20.49
CA SER A 315 5.89 -5.43 21.26
C SER A 315 6.93 -6.18 20.44
N THR A 316 7.97 -6.69 21.10
CA THR A 316 9.04 -7.47 20.44
C THR A 316 8.49 -8.65 19.64
N GLU A 317 7.47 -9.33 20.16
CA GLU A 317 6.82 -10.45 19.47
C GLU A 317 6.19 -10.01 18.13
N ILE A 318 5.42 -8.92 18.14
CA ILE A 318 4.81 -8.40 16.91
C ILE A 318 5.87 -7.91 15.93
N GLN A 319 6.91 -7.23 16.42
CA GLN A 319 7.97 -6.68 15.58
C GLN A 319 8.82 -7.76 14.92
N GLN A 320 9.00 -8.94 15.54
CA GLN A 320 9.60 -10.11 14.89
C GLN A 320 8.75 -10.62 13.72
N ILE A 321 7.41 -10.64 13.88
CA ILE A 321 6.52 -11.04 12.78
C ILE A 321 6.57 -9.99 11.64
N VAL A 322 6.61 -8.70 11.97
CA VAL A 322 6.73 -7.62 10.98
C VAL A 322 8.06 -7.72 10.22
N GLU A 323 9.17 -8.00 10.90
CA GLU A 323 10.46 -8.26 10.25
C GLU A 323 10.37 -9.41 9.24
N GLU A 324 9.71 -10.52 9.59
CA GLU A 324 9.49 -11.62 8.66
C GLU A 324 8.62 -11.22 7.46
N VAL A 325 7.57 -10.41 7.67
CA VAL A 325 6.73 -9.87 6.60
C VAL A 325 7.55 -9.01 5.64
N VAL A 326 8.42 -8.15 6.19
CA VAL A 326 9.30 -7.27 5.41
C VAL A 326 10.27 -8.10 4.58
N ASN A 327 11.00 -9.00 5.22
CA ASN A 327 12.00 -9.86 4.57
C ASN A 327 11.37 -10.73 3.46
N GLU A 328 10.19 -11.31 3.71
CA GLU A 328 9.49 -12.12 2.72
C GLU A 328 9.01 -11.29 1.52
N THR A 329 8.49 -10.09 1.77
CA THR A 329 8.04 -9.18 0.70
C THR A 329 9.23 -8.70 -0.15
N GLU A 330 10.35 -8.36 0.48
CA GLU A 330 11.58 -7.98 -0.24
C GLU A 330 12.14 -9.12 -1.08
N ARG A 331 12.13 -10.34 -0.53
CA ARG A 331 12.51 -11.56 -1.27
C ARG A 331 11.66 -11.73 -2.52
N GLN A 332 10.32 -11.60 -2.40
CA GLN A 332 9.39 -11.70 -3.51
C GLN A 332 9.59 -10.58 -4.54
N ASN A 333 9.69 -9.33 -4.11
CA ASN A 333 9.92 -8.19 -5.00
C ASN A 333 11.24 -8.34 -5.77
N LYS A 334 12.31 -8.81 -5.11
CA LYS A 334 13.60 -9.07 -5.76
C LYS A 334 13.50 -10.17 -6.82
N ALA A 335 12.84 -11.28 -6.50
CA ALA A 335 12.62 -12.38 -7.44
C ALA A 335 11.82 -11.92 -8.68
N LEU A 336 10.82 -11.05 -8.45
CA LEU A 336 9.94 -10.53 -9.49
C LEU A 336 10.49 -9.29 -10.19
N LYS A 337 11.64 -8.75 -9.76
CA LYS A 337 12.23 -7.49 -10.23
C LYS A 337 11.28 -6.29 -10.13
N VAL A 338 10.56 -6.21 -9.01
CA VAL A 338 9.63 -5.12 -8.70
C VAL A 338 10.36 -4.04 -7.90
N ASP A 339 10.20 -2.79 -8.33
CA ASP A 339 10.64 -1.59 -7.62
C ASP A 339 9.46 -0.98 -6.85
N GLY A 340 9.47 -1.17 -5.53
CA GLY A 340 8.47 -0.65 -4.60
C GLY A 340 8.71 0.80 -4.17
N GLY A 341 9.86 1.39 -4.50
CA GLY A 341 10.26 2.72 -4.05
C GLY A 341 10.95 2.75 -2.70
N GLU A 342 11.74 3.80 -2.47
CA GLU A 342 12.59 3.96 -1.29
C GLU A 342 11.83 4.21 0.02
N ASN A 343 10.54 4.53 -0.03
CA ASN A 343 9.69 4.70 1.16
C ASN A 343 8.49 3.72 1.12
N TYR A 344 8.67 2.53 0.55
CA TYR A 344 7.59 1.55 0.34
C TYR A 344 6.82 1.23 1.63
N TRP A 345 7.54 0.91 2.72
CA TRP A 345 6.92 0.50 3.98
C TRP A 345 6.25 1.65 4.71
N ASP A 346 6.86 2.82 4.72
CA ASP A 346 6.25 4.05 5.24
C ASP A 346 4.93 4.38 4.51
N TYR A 347 4.93 4.27 3.18
CA TYR A 347 3.74 4.48 2.37
C TYR A 347 2.67 3.42 2.62
N LYS A 348 3.05 2.13 2.70
CA LYS A 348 2.13 1.02 2.97
C LYS A 348 1.50 1.13 4.35
N ALA A 349 2.27 1.45 5.38
CA ALA A 349 1.75 1.67 6.71
C ALA A 349 0.72 2.80 6.74
N GLU A 350 0.97 3.90 6.02
CA GLU A 350 0.02 4.99 5.95
C GLU A 350 -1.28 4.61 5.22
N LEU A 351 -1.21 3.81 4.14
CA LEU A 351 -2.40 3.31 3.47
C LEU A 351 -3.28 2.49 4.43
N PHE A 352 -2.69 1.59 5.21
CA PHE A 352 -3.43 0.81 6.21
C PHE A 352 -4.04 1.68 7.33
N LEU A 353 -3.48 2.87 7.59
CA LEU A 353 -3.97 3.77 8.64
C LEU A 353 -4.99 4.80 8.15
N THR A 354 -4.98 5.15 6.86
CA THR A 354 -5.68 6.35 6.37
C THR A 354 -6.51 6.14 5.11
N ASP A 355 -6.22 5.13 4.30
CA ASP A 355 -6.95 4.90 3.05
C ASP A 355 -8.14 3.98 3.31
N SER A 356 -9.36 4.50 3.10
CA SER A 356 -10.60 3.78 3.41
C SER A 356 -10.75 2.46 2.65
N ILE A 357 -10.23 2.38 1.42
CA ILE A 357 -10.33 1.17 0.60
C ILE A 357 -9.42 0.09 1.18
N TRP A 358 -8.19 0.47 1.56
CA TRP A 358 -7.28 -0.46 2.22
C TRP A 358 -7.78 -0.90 3.60
N ILE A 359 -8.31 0.03 4.40
CA ILE A 359 -8.90 -0.29 5.70
C ILE A 359 -10.02 -1.31 5.55
N GLU A 360 -11.00 -1.05 4.69
CA GLU A 360 -12.14 -1.95 4.48
C GLU A 360 -11.68 -3.33 3.97
N ALA A 361 -10.76 -3.36 3.01
CA ALA A 361 -10.28 -4.62 2.44
C ALA A 361 -9.54 -5.49 3.46
N ILE A 362 -8.68 -4.89 4.29
CA ILE A 362 -7.88 -5.61 5.29
C ILE A 362 -8.74 -6.05 6.47
N ASP A 363 -9.61 -5.17 6.97
CA ASP A 363 -10.51 -5.49 8.09
C ASP A 363 -11.52 -6.57 7.72
N LYS A 364 -11.99 -6.57 6.46
CA LYS A 364 -12.84 -7.64 5.94
C LYS A 364 -12.09 -8.97 5.81
N LYS A 365 -10.79 -8.94 5.52
CA LYS A 365 -9.98 -10.14 5.32
C LYS A 365 -9.62 -10.84 6.64
N TYR A 366 -9.25 -10.08 7.66
CA TYR A 366 -8.77 -10.64 8.92
C TYR A 366 -9.80 -10.46 10.03
N GLU A 367 -9.99 -9.23 10.52
CA GLU A 367 -11.09 -8.82 11.38
C GLU A 367 -11.07 -7.29 11.57
N ASN A 368 -12.14 -6.73 12.13
CA ASN A 368 -12.25 -5.28 12.34
C ASN A 368 -11.09 -4.74 13.20
N GLY A 369 -10.40 -3.70 12.71
CA GLY A 369 -9.23 -3.11 13.36
C GLY A 369 -7.89 -3.72 12.95
N ALA A 370 -7.87 -4.78 12.14
CA ALA A 370 -6.64 -5.41 11.65
C ALA A 370 -5.79 -4.44 10.83
N SER A 371 -6.41 -3.61 9.98
CA SER A 371 -5.69 -2.66 9.14
C SER A 371 -4.95 -1.63 9.99
N LYS A 372 -5.62 -1.08 11.00
CA LYS A 372 -4.98 -0.16 11.95
C LYS A 372 -3.80 -0.83 12.66
N PHE A 373 -4.00 -2.05 13.17
CA PHE A 373 -2.95 -2.79 13.88
C PHE A 373 -1.73 -3.05 13.00
N ILE A 374 -1.94 -3.56 11.79
CA ILE A 374 -0.87 -3.79 10.81
C ILE A 374 -0.15 -2.48 10.48
N GLY A 375 -0.92 -1.41 10.23
CA GLY A 375 -0.37 -0.09 9.92
C GLY A 375 0.50 0.47 11.03
N GLU A 376 0.07 0.38 12.30
CA GLU A 376 0.85 0.80 13.46
C GLU A 376 2.13 -0.03 13.62
N ALA A 377 2.01 -1.37 13.49
CA ALA A 377 3.14 -2.29 13.63
C ALA A 377 4.21 -2.07 12.56
N ILE A 378 3.82 -1.96 11.28
CA ILE A 378 4.74 -1.70 10.17
C ILE A 378 5.36 -0.31 10.29
N LYS A 379 4.58 0.72 10.63
CA LYS A 379 5.10 2.07 10.81
C LYS A 379 6.20 2.12 11.86
N PHE A 380 5.97 1.47 13.00
CA PHE A 380 6.97 1.41 14.06
C PHE A 380 8.23 0.68 13.60
N TYR A 381 8.10 -0.45 12.90
CA TYR A 381 9.25 -1.19 12.38
C TYR A 381 10.08 -0.35 11.40
N SER A 382 9.41 0.30 10.45
CA SER A 382 10.03 1.17 9.43
C SER A 382 10.82 2.31 10.08
N GLU A 383 10.23 3.02 11.05
CA GLU A 383 10.87 4.15 11.74
C GLU A 383 12.11 3.76 12.55
N ASN A 384 12.15 2.53 13.08
CA ASN A 384 13.27 2.03 13.88
C ASN A 384 14.37 1.37 13.06
N ASN A 385 14.08 0.89 11.85
CA ASN A 385 15.04 0.18 10.99
C ASN A 385 15.50 0.99 9.76
N LYS A 386 14.99 2.21 9.57
CA LYS A 386 15.31 3.11 8.43
C LYS A 386 15.06 2.44 7.07
N LEU A 387 13.89 1.79 6.94
CA LEU A 387 13.41 1.19 5.70
C LEU A 387 12.81 2.20 4.73
#